data_AF-A0A7W0XV61-F1
#
_entry.id   AF-A0A7W0XV61-F1
#
_cell.length_a   1.000
_cell.length_b   1.000
_cell.length_c   1.000
_cell.angle_alpha   90.00
_cell.angle_beta   90.00
_cell.angle_gamma   90.00
#
_symmetry.space_group_name_H-M   'P 1'
#
loop_
_entity.id
_entity.type
_entity.pdbx_description
1 polymer ?
#
loop_
_entity_poly.entity_id
_entity_poly.type
_entity_poly.pdbx_seq_one_letter_code
_entity_poly.pdbx_strand_id
1 'polypeptide(L)'
;EAGVELGEVFWAAGTAVAATATVGSSRQVWRFERAPAPQPVSPPPPTSSAAYGPLARLASRESALTELCGLLGPVCGDTVADAGFAAAALRRLGAQIVVLEGTRPGVPPEALPGLDAALSALRVRLAEGVSAYDLLVAAATDAVAADAEGQLDDRGAVRRLHEAADGLTGLARGLREVPVLPR
;
A
#
# COMPACT_ATOMS: atom_id res chain seq x y z
N GLU A 1 -6.11 9.15 85.69
CA GLU A 1 -7.03 9.26 84.53
C GLU A 1 -6.20 9.05 83.28
N ALA A 2 -6.54 8.01 82.53
CA ALA A 2 -5.83 7.51 81.36
C ALA A 2 -6.83 7.44 80.21
N GLY A 3 -6.36 7.64 78.98
CA GLY A 3 -7.13 7.34 77.78
C GLY A 3 -6.97 8.40 76.70
N VAL A 4 -5.89 8.32 75.92
CA VAL A 4 -5.83 8.93 74.60
C VAL A 4 -6.40 7.88 73.64
N GLU A 5 -7.60 8.13 73.12
CA GLU A 5 -8.27 7.23 72.19
C GLU A 5 -7.99 7.64 70.74
N LEU A 6 -7.55 6.65 69.96
CA LEU A 6 -7.31 6.65 68.53
C LEU A 6 -8.62 6.83 67.76
N GLY A 7 -8.69 7.86 66.91
CA GLY A 7 -9.73 8.01 65.90
C GLY A 7 -9.13 8.04 64.50
N GLU A 8 -8.86 6.86 63.94
CA GLU A 8 -8.72 6.67 62.49
C GLU A 8 -10.05 6.97 61.80
N VAL A 9 -10.09 7.93 60.87
CA VAL A 9 -11.02 7.88 59.73
C VAL A 9 -10.26 8.22 58.45
N PHE A 10 -10.41 7.28 57.53
CA PHE A 10 -9.67 6.96 56.34
C PHE A 10 -10.37 7.58 55.09
N TRP A 11 -9.60 8.10 54.11
CA TRP A 11 -9.86 8.26 52.64
C TRP A 11 -11.08 9.09 52.15
N ALA A 12 -11.13 9.74 50.98
CA ALA A 12 -10.24 9.87 49.82
C ALA A 12 -10.52 11.24 49.16
N ALA A 13 -9.51 12.08 48.97
CA ALA A 13 -9.60 13.27 48.13
C ALA A 13 -9.27 12.86 46.68
N GLY A 14 -10.31 12.75 45.84
CA GLY A 14 -10.17 12.40 44.43
C GLY A 14 -9.49 13.52 43.63
N THR A 15 -8.28 13.27 43.15
CA THR A 15 -7.63 14.10 42.13
C THR A 15 -7.97 13.55 40.75
N ALA A 16 -8.92 14.19 40.06
CA ALA A 16 -9.19 13.91 38.67
C ALA A 16 -8.06 14.51 37.81
N VAL A 17 -7.05 13.70 37.48
CA VAL A 17 -6.03 14.07 36.49
C VAL A 17 -6.67 13.97 35.11
N ALA A 18 -7.01 15.12 34.52
CA ALA A 18 -7.46 15.20 33.14
C ALA A 18 -6.27 14.95 32.19
N ALA A 19 -6.15 13.72 31.68
CA ALA A 19 -5.21 13.39 30.63
C ALA A 19 -5.74 13.93 29.29
N THR A 20 -5.28 15.12 28.88
CA THR A 20 -5.50 15.62 27.52
C THR A 20 -4.66 14.79 26.54
N ALA A 21 -5.31 13.88 25.81
CA ALA A 21 -4.69 13.08 24.78
C ALA A 21 -4.34 13.94 23.55
N THR A 22 -3.05 14.07 23.25
CA THR A 22 -2.56 14.72 22.02
C THR A 22 -2.63 13.74 20.84
N VAL A 23 -3.79 13.64 20.20
CA VAL A 23 -3.91 12.94 18.90
C VAL A 23 -3.58 13.94 17.80
N GLY A 24 -2.35 13.97 17.30
CA GLY A 24 -2.03 14.94 16.25
C GLY A 24 -0.68 14.90 15.53
N SER A 25 0.18 13.90 15.74
CA SER A 25 1.53 13.91 15.10
C SER A 25 1.95 12.59 14.44
N SER A 26 1.08 11.59 14.38
CA SER A 26 1.43 10.31 13.74
C SER A 26 1.46 10.37 12.21
N ARG A 27 0.81 11.38 11.59
CA ARG A 27 0.67 11.47 10.14
C ARG A 27 2.00 11.75 9.41
N GLN A 28 2.90 12.49 10.05
CA GLN A 28 4.15 12.93 9.41
C GLN A 28 5.25 11.87 9.51
N VAL A 29 5.29 11.10 10.60
CA VAL A 29 6.17 9.92 10.72
C VAL A 29 5.80 8.86 9.69
N TRP A 30 4.50 8.64 9.48
CA TRP A 30 4.00 7.76 8.43
C TRP A 30 4.40 8.20 7.02
N ARG A 31 4.49 9.51 6.73
CA ARG A 31 4.95 10.02 5.43
C ARG A 31 6.42 9.69 5.15
N PHE A 32 7.28 9.67 6.17
CA PHE A 32 8.68 9.30 5.99
C PHE A 32 8.88 7.78 5.82
N GLU A 33 8.06 6.96 6.50
CA GLU A 33 8.05 5.51 6.27
C GLU A 33 7.43 5.10 4.93
N ARG A 34 6.45 5.89 4.43
CA ARG A 34 5.80 5.68 3.12
C ARG A 34 6.57 6.27 1.96
N ALA A 35 7.42 7.29 2.19
CA ALA A 35 8.30 7.81 1.15
C ALA A 35 9.18 6.65 0.66
N PRO A 36 8.97 6.15 -0.57
CA PRO A 36 9.80 5.09 -1.08
C PRO A 36 11.24 5.63 -1.09
N ALA A 37 12.16 4.93 -0.41
CA ALA A 37 13.58 5.22 -0.57
C ALA A 37 13.87 5.34 -2.07
N PRO A 38 14.66 6.32 -2.54
CA PRO A 38 14.95 6.50 -3.95
C PRO A 38 15.53 5.19 -4.48
N GLN A 39 14.69 4.38 -5.12
CA GLN A 39 15.13 3.14 -5.69
C GLN A 39 15.88 3.50 -6.96
N PRO A 40 17.08 2.93 -7.20
CA PRO A 40 17.71 3.07 -8.50
C PRO A 40 16.66 2.70 -9.55
N VAL A 41 16.50 3.54 -10.57
CA VAL A 41 15.56 3.30 -11.67
C VAL A 41 15.91 1.96 -12.29
N SER A 42 15.20 0.90 -11.89
CA SER A 42 15.43 -0.43 -12.44
C SER A 42 15.18 -0.34 -13.94
N PRO A 43 16.12 -0.81 -14.78
CA PRO A 43 15.90 -0.82 -16.21
C PRO A 43 14.59 -1.57 -16.51
N PRO A 44 13.84 -1.16 -17.55
CA PRO A 44 12.61 -1.84 -17.90
C PRO A 44 12.89 -3.34 -18.11
N PRO A 45 11.96 -4.22 -17.70
CA PRO A 45 12.14 -5.66 -17.89
C PRO A 45 12.32 -5.97 -19.38
N PRO A 46 13.08 -7.02 -19.74
CA PRO A 46 13.21 -7.44 -21.13
C PRO A 46 11.84 -7.84 -21.68
N THR A 47 11.59 -7.59 -22.97
CA THR A 47 10.30 -7.88 -23.63
C THR A 47 9.93 -9.36 -23.63
N SER A 48 10.91 -10.24 -23.47
CA SER A 48 10.72 -11.69 -23.33
C SER A 48 10.26 -12.11 -21.94
N SER A 49 10.34 -11.23 -20.93
CA SER A 49 9.92 -11.54 -19.56
C SER A 49 8.41 -11.49 -19.42
N ALA A 50 7.85 -12.40 -18.65
CA ALA A 50 6.43 -12.36 -18.31
C ALA A 50 6.04 -11.12 -17.47
N ALA A 51 7.02 -10.44 -16.85
CA ALA A 51 6.77 -9.20 -16.11
C ALA A 51 6.59 -7.97 -17.01
N TYR A 52 6.97 -8.04 -18.30
CA TYR A 52 6.95 -6.88 -19.20
C TYR A 52 5.55 -6.29 -19.37
N GLY A 53 4.58 -7.10 -19.79
CA GLY A 53 3.21 -6.65 -20.03
C GLY A 53 2.55 -6.03 -18.80
N PRO A 54 2.54 -6.71 -17.63
CA PRO A 54 1.99 -6.16 -16.40
C PRO A 54 2.66 -4.86 -15.95
N LEU A 55 3.99 -4.75 -16.04
CA LEU A 55 4.70 -3.53 -15.62
C LEU A 55 4.52 -2.36 -16.60
N ALA A 56 4.43 -2.63 -17.90
CA ALA A 56 4.09 -1.61 -18.89
C ALA A 56 2.68 -1.05 -18.64
N ARG A 57 1.72 -1.94 -18.34
CA ARG A 57 0.36 -1.55 -17.97
C ARG A 57 0.35 -0.72 -16.68
N LEU A 58 1.07 -1.14 -15.64
CA LEU A 58 1.23 -0.37 -14.41
C LEU A 58 1.74 1.06 -14.67
N ALA A 59 2.79 1.22 -15.48
CA ALA A 59 3.35 2.54 -15.80
C ALA A 59 2.34 3.45 -16.52
N SER A 60 1.54 2.90 -17.44
CA SER A 60 0.45 3.63 -18.08
C SER A 60 -0.62 4.05 -17.06
N ARG A 61 -0.96 3.19 -16.10
CA ARG A 61 -1.94 3.50 -15.05
C ARG A 61 -1.45 4.53 -14.03
N GLU A 62 -0.17 4.51 -13.67
CA GLU A 62 0.44 5.53 -12.80
C GLU A 62 0.34 6.93 -13.43
N SER A 63 0.58 7.02 -14.74
CA SER A 63 0.45 8.26 -15.48
C SER A 63 -1.00 8.77 -15.48
N ALA A 64 -1.95 7.89 -15.81
CA ALA A 64 -3.38 8.22 -15.80
C ALA A 64 -3.87 8.63 -14.40
N LEU A 65 -3.45 7.93 -13.33
CA LEU A 65 -3.84 8.29 -11.96
C LEU A 65 -3.32 9.68 -11.57
N THR A 66 -2.09 10.01 -11.96
CA THR A 66 -1.49 11.33 -11.68
C THR A 66 -2.30 12.43 -12.35
N GLU A 67 -2.71 12.24 -13.60
CA GLU A 67 -3.56 13.18 -14.33
C GLU A 67 -4.94 13.33 -13.69
N LEU A 68 -5.62 12.22 -13.38
CA LEU A 68 -6.94 12.22 -12.73
C LEU A 68 -6.90 12.91 -11.36
N CYS A 69 -5.87 12.65 -10.57
CA CYS A 69 -5.68 13.33 -9.29
C CYS A 69 -5.33 14.81 -9.42
N GLY A 70 -4.70 15.21 -10.53
CA GLY A 70 -4.53 16.62 -10.88
C GLY A 70 -5.87 17.35 -11.08
N LEU A 71 -6.87 16.66 -11.64
CA LEU A 71 -8.22 17.19 -11.81
C LEU A 71 -8.98 17.25 -10.47
N LEU A 72 -8.91 16.19 -9.67
CA LEU A 72 -9.59 16.11 -8.36
C LEU A 72 -8.99 17.02 -7.28
N GLY A 73 -7.74 17.46 -7.47
CA GLY A 73 -7.03 18.32 -6.54
C GLY A 73 -6.98 17.74 -5.11
N PRO A 74 -7.40 18.49 -4.08
CA PRO A 74 -7.33 18.05 -2.68
C PRO A 74 -8.10 16.76 -2.37
N VAL A 75 -9.13 16.42 -3.15
CA VAL A 75 -9.95 15.22 -2.93
C VAL A 75 -9.15 13.94 -3.13
N CYS A 76 -8.14 13.96 -4.01
CA CYS A 76 -7.26 12.81 -4.17
C CYS A 76 -6.42 12.54 -2.89
N GLY A 77 -6.20 13.53 -2.03
CA GLY A 77 -5.58 13.35 -0.72
C GLY A 77 -4.22 12.65 -0.79
N ASP A 78 -4.05 11.57 0.00
CA ASP A 78 -2.82 10.77 0.02
C ASP A 78 -2.80 9.64 -1.05
N THR A 79 -3.83 9.53 -1.91
CA THR A 79 -4.01 8.43 -2.87
C THR A 79 -2.82 8.25 -3.82
N VAL A 80 -2.23 9.33 -4.36
CA VAL A 80 -1.05 9.23 -5.24
C VAL A 80 0.15 8.65 -4.50
N ALA A 81 0.35 9.03 -3.23
CA ALA A 81 1.46 8.52 -2.42
C ALA A 81 1.26 7.02 -2.11
N ASP A 82 0.05 6.64 -1.73
CA ASP A 82 -0.32 5.25 -1.43
C ASP A 82 -0.23 4.36 -2.69
N ALA A 83 -0.67 4.87 -3.85
CA ALA A 83 -0.50 4.19 -5.14
C ALA A 83 0.98 4.07 -5.56
N GLY A 84 1.80 5.09 -5.31
CA GLY A 84 3.24 5.05 -5.55
C GLY A 84 3.96 4.00 -4.70
N PHE A 85 3.55 3.85 -3.43
CA PHE A 85 4.04 2.80 -2.54
C PHE A 85 3.72 1.40 -3.10
N ALA A 86 2.48 1.20 -3.56
CA ALA A 86 2.08 -0.06 -4.16
C ALA A 86 2.81 -0.35 -5.47
N ALA A 87 2.96 0.65 -6.34
CA ALA A 87 3.68 0.49 -7.60
C ALA A 87 5.16 0.11 -7.38
N ALA A 88 5.80 0.66 -6.34
CA ALA A 88 7.15 0.25 -5.96
C ALA A 88 7.21 -1.22 -5.51
N ALA A 89 6.22 -1.70 -4.76
CA ALA A 89 6.13 -3.12 -4.38
C ALA A 89 5.93 -4.04 -5.60
N LEU A 90 5.09 -3.63 -6.56
CA LEU A 90 4.85 -4.37 -7.82
C LEU A 90 6.09 -4.40 -8.72
N ARG A 91 6.81 -3.29 -8.86
CA ARG A 91 8.11 -3.25 -9.56
C ARG A 91 9.13 -4.20 -8.93
N ARG A 92 9.16 -4.28 -7.60
CA ARG A 92 10.02 -5.23 -6.88
C ARG A 92 9.66 -6.69 -7.17
N LEU A 93 8.37 -7.03 -7.27
CA LEU A 93 7.93 -8.37 -7.70
C LEU A 93 8.36 -8.66 -9.15
N GLY A 94 8.16 -7.71 -10.06
CA GLY A 94 8.59 -7.87 -11.45
C GLY A 94 10.10 -8.09 -11.57
N ALA A 95 10.91 -7.37 -10.79
CA ALA A 95 12.35 -7.59 -10.74
C ALA A 95 12.71 -9.01 -10.25
N GLN A 96 12.00 -9.55 -9.26
CA GLN A 96 12.21 -10.93 -8.79
C GLN A 96 11.89 -11.96 -9.88
N ILE A 97 10.79 -11.75 -10.64
CA ILE A 97 10.43 -12.60 -11.77
C ILE A 97 11.56 -12.61 -12.81
N VAL A 98 12.06 -11.44 -13.21
CA VAL A 98 13.15 -11.33 -14.19
C VAL A 98 14.41 -12.06 -13.72
N VAL A 99 14.77 -11.92 -12.44
CA VAL A 99 15.92 -12.63 -11.86
C VAL A 99 15.72 -14.14 -11.92
N LEU A 100 14.56 -14.66 -11.52
CA LEU A 100 14.27 -16.09 -11.53
C LEU A 100 14.14 -16.68 -12.95
N GLU A 101 13.61 -15.92 -13.90
CA GLU A 101 13.58 -16.31 -15.31
C GLU A 101 15.01 -16.43 -15.87
N GLY A 102 15.90 -15.52 -15.49
CA GLY A 102 17.31 -15.53 -15.89
C GLY A 102 18.13 -16.68 -15.28
N THR A 103 17.75 -17.21 -14.12
CA THR A 103 18.46 -18.35 -13.50
C THR A 103 18.01 -19.70 -14.05
N ARG A 104 16.81 -19.79 -14.65
CA ARG A 104 16.22 -21.04 -15.17
C ARG A 104 17.17 -21.89 -16.02
N PRO A 105 17.99 -21.34 -16.94
CA PRO A 105 18.90 -22.16 -17.77
C PRO A 105 19.97 -22.92 -16.97
N GLY A 106 20.28 -22.50 -15.74
CA GLY A 106 21.28 -23.14 -14.87
C GLY A 106 20.70 -24.06 -13.80
N VAL A 107 19.38 -24.26 -13.77
CA VAL A 107 18.71 -25.06 -12.73
C VAL A 107 18.71 -26.55 -13.08
N PRO A 108 19.08 -27.44 -12.14
CA PRO A 108 19.05 -28.89 -12.39
C PRO A 108 17.61 -29.37 -12.63
N PRO A 109 17.39 -30.40 -13.47
CA PRO A 109 16.06 -30.85 -13.87
C PRO A 109 15.10 -31.14 -12.71
N GLU A 110 15.63 -31.64 -11.59
CA GLU A 110 14.88 -32.00 -10.39
C GLU A 110 14.31 -30.78 -9.67
N ALA A 111 14.95 -29.62 -9.79
CA ALA A 111 14.53 -28.37 -9.16
C ALA A 111 13.66 -27.48 -10.06
N LEU A 112 13.57 -27.79 -11.36
CA LEU A 112 12.77 -27.02 -12.33
C LEU A 112 11.28 -26.92 -11.93
N PRO A 113 10.60 -28.00 -11.47
CA PRO A 113 9.19 -27.89 -11.08
C PRO A 113 8.96 -26.90 -9.93
N GLY A 114 9.87 -26.85 -8.96
CA GLY A 114 9.80 -25.90 -7.85
C GLY A 114 10.00 -24.45 -8.29
N LEU A 115 10.94 -24.21 -9.21
CA LEU A 115 11.14 -22.89 -9.81
C LEU A 115 9.92 -22.44 -10.62
N ASP A 116 9.37 -23.32 -11.45
CA ASP A 116 8.20 -23.00 -12.29
C ASP A 116 6.96 -22.70 -11.44
N ALA A 117 6.77 -23.43 -10.33
CA ALA A 117 5.72 -23.14 -9.36
C ALA A 117 5.91 -21.76 -8.69
N ALA A 118 7.14 -21.44 -8.26
CA ALA A 118 7.45 -20.13 -7.69
C ALA A 118 7.23 -18.98 -8.68
N LEU A 119 7.68 -19.14 -9.93
CA LEU A 119 7.45 -18.17 -11.00
C LEU A 119 5.95 -17.98 -11.28
N SER A 120 5.18 -19.07 -11.30
CA SER A 120 3.72 -19.02 -11.46
C SER A 120 3.06 -18.20 -10.35
N ALA A 121 3.40 -18.47 -9.09
CA ALA A 121 2.87 -17.75 -7.93
C ALA A 121 3.21 -16.25 -7.98
N LEU A 122 4.45 -15.89 -8.33
CA LEU A 122 4.86 -14.49 -8.47
C LEU A 122 4.11 -13.77 -9.60
N ARG A 123 3.89 -14.45 -10.73
CA ARG A 123 3.13 -13.90 -11.88
C ARG A 123 1.68 -13.63 -11.51
N VAL A 124 1.03 -14.55 -10.80
CA VAL A 124 -0.35 -14.36 -10.31
C VAL A 124 -0.42 -13.14 -9.39
N ARG A 125 0.48 -13.05 -8.39
CA ARG A 125 0.51 -11.90 -7.46
C ARG A 125 0.77 -10.57 -8.15
N LEU A 126 1.65 -10.54 -9.16
CA LEU A 126 1.88 -9.35 -9.97
C LEU A 126 0.62 -8.94 -10.74
N ALA A 127 -0.05 -9.90 -11.39
CA ALA A 127 -1.27 -9.66 -12.14
C ALA A 127 -2.43 -9.16 -11.25
N GLU A 128 -2.60 -9.77 -10.08
CA GLU A 128 -3.58 -9.34 -9.07
C GLU A 128 -3.31 -7.91 -8.60
N GLY A 129 -2.05 -7.60 -8.27
CA GLY A 129 -1.67 -6.26 -7.83
C GLY A 129 -1.85 -5.18 -8.91
N VAL A 130 -1.53 -5.49 -10.18
CA VAL A 130 -1.81 -4.58 -11.30
C VAL A 130 -3.32 -4.43 -11.51
N SER A 131 -4.11 -5.48 -11.33
CA SER A 131 -5.57 -5.42 -11.42
C SER A 131 -6.19 -4.55 -10.33
N ALA A 132 -5.67 -4.62 -9.10
CA ALA A 132 -6.06 -3.72 -8.02
C ALA A 132 -5.74 -2.25 -8.35
N TYR A 133 -4.62 -1.99 -9.02
CA TYR A 133 -4.28 -0.65 -9.50
C TYR A 133 -5.25 -0.15 -10.57
N ASP A 134 -5.74 -1.01 -11.48
CA ASP A 134 -6.76 -0.59 -12.44
C ASP A 134 -8.08 -0.23 -11.76
N LEU A 135 -8.47 -0.95 -10.72
CA LEU A 135 -9.67 -0.63 -9.94
C LEU A 135 -9.55 0.76 -9.28
N LEU A 136 -8.35 1.11 -8.80
CA LEU A 136 -8.08 2.45 -8.28
C LEU A 136 -8.24 3.52 -9.36
N VAL A 137 -7.68 3.29 -10.56
CA VAL A 137 -7.83 4.24 -11.68
C VAL A 137 -9.29 4.36 -12.12
N ALA A 138 -10.04 3.26 -12.14
CA ALA A 138 -11.47 3.29 -12.43
C ALA A 138 -12.24 4.13 -11.39
N ALA A 139 -11.96 3.93 -10.10
CA ALA A 139 -12.58 4.72 -9.03
C ALA A 139 -12.21 6.22 -9.11
N ALA A 140 -10.97 6.55 -9.48
CA ALA A 140 -10.55 7.93 -9.73
C ALA A 140 -11.27 8.53 -10.93
N THR A 141 -11.51 7.75 -11.98
CA THR A 141 -12.26 8.17 -13.17
C THR A 141 -13.72 8.45 -12.81
N ASP A 142 -14.36 7.58 -12.04
CA ASP A 142 -15.73 7.78 -11.53
C ASP A 142 -15.82 9.04 -10.67
N ALA A 143 -14.81 9.31 -9.84
CA ALA A 143 -14.76 10.53 -9.03
C ALA A 143 -14.63 11.80 -9.89
N VAL A 144 -13.81 11.78 -10.94
CA VAL A 144 -13.69 12.91 -11.89
C VAL A 144 -14.99 13.12 -12.66
N ALA A 145 -15.68 12.04 -13.06
CA ALA A 145 -16.98 12.14 -13.70
C ALA A 145 -18.03 12.77 -12.77
N ALA A 146 -18.08 12.34 -11.50
CA ALA A 146 -18.96 12.95 -10.50
C ALA A 146 -18.64 14.42 -10.24
N ASP A 147 -17.36 14.81 -10.23
CA ASP A 147 -16.94 16.21 -10.12
C ASP A 147 -17.46 17.05 -11.30
N ALA A 148 -17.31 16.54 -12.52
CA ALA A 148 -17.79 17.21 -13.74
C ALA A 148 -19.31 17.42 -13.75
N GLU A 149 -20.07 16.54 -13.10
CA GLU A 149 -21.53 16.64 -12.93
C GLU A 149 -21.95 17.53 -11.75
N GLY A 150 -21.00 18.08 -10.99
CA GLY A 150 -21.26 18.86 -9.78
C GLY A 150 -21.77 18.02 -8.60
N GLN A 151 -21.51 16.71 -8.64
CA GLN A 151 -21.95 15.72 -7.66
C GLN A 151 -20.80 15.24 -6.76
N LEU A 152 -19.69 15.98 -6.65
CA LEU A 152 -18.55 15.55 -5.84
C LEU A 152 -18.89 15.43 -4.34
N ASP A 153 -19.90 16.16 -3.88
CA ASP A 153 -20.45 16.03 -2.53
C ASP A 153 -21.19 14.71 -2.31
N ASP A 154 -21.51 13.96 -3.38
CA ASP A 154 -21.92 12.57 -3.27
C ASP A 154 -20.75 11.71 -2.78
N ARG A 155 -20.82 11.39 -1.49
CA ARG A 155 -19.80 10.61 -0.78
C ARG A 155 -19.52 9.26 -1.42
N GLY A 156 -20.39 8.76 -2.30
CA GLY A 156 -20.22 7.47 -2.99
C GLY A 156 -18.94 7.37 -3.82
N ALA A 157 -18.66 8.34 -4.69
CA ALA A 157 -17.52 8.27 -5.61
C ALA A 157 -16.18 8.47 -4.88
N VAL A 158 -16.10 9.48 -4.00
CA VAL A 158 -14.92 9.76 -3.17
C VAL A 158 -14.62 8.61 -2.22
N ARG A 159 -15.65 7.99 -1.62
CA ARG A 159 -15.45 6.82 -0.75
C ARG A 159 -14.87 5.64 -1.52
N ARG A 160 -15.38 5.33 -2.73
CA ARG A 160 -14.85 4.22 -3.56
C ARG A 160 -13.39 4.44 -3.93
N LEU A 161 -13.00 5.69 -4.21
CA LEU A 161 -11.60 6.06 -4.46
C LEU A 161 -10.72 5.73 -3.25
N HIS A 162 -11.13 6.14 -2.05
CA HIS A 162 -10.37 5.86 -0.82
C HIS A 162 -10.35 4.37 -0.48
N GLU A 163 -11.47 3.65 -0.62
CA GLU A 163 -11.54 2.20 -0.41
C GLU A 163 -10.59 1.44 -1.35
N ALA A 164 -10.52 1.85 -2.62
CA ALA A 164 -9.58 1.27 -3.59
C ALA A 164 -8.12 1.57 -3.22
N ALA A 165 -7.81 2.79 -2.77
CA ALA A 165 -6.47 3.17 -2.33
C ALA A 165 -6.03 2.42 -1.08
N ASP A 166 -6.93 2.26 -0.10
CA ASP A 166 -6.69 1.48 1.12
C ASP A 166 -6.47 0.01 0.81
N GLY A 167 -7.31 -0.58 -0.05
CA GLY A 167 -7.15 -1.96 -0.52
C GLY A 167 -5.81 -2.19 -1.22
N LEU A 168 -5.40 -1.28 -2.10
CA LEU A 168 -4.11 -1.33 -2.79
C LEU A 168 -2.94 -1.22 -1.80
N THR A 169 -3.06 -0.37 -0.78
CA THR A 169 -2.04 -0.25 0.28
C THR A 169 -1.97 -1.51 1.14
N GLY A 170 -3.11 -2.11 1.49
CA GLY A 170 -3.19 -3.38 2.19
C GLY A 170 -2.48 -4.50 1.41
N LEU A 171 -2.74 -4.59 0.11
CA LEU A 171 -2.05 -5.52 -0.79
C LEU A 171 -0.54 -5.27 -0.79
N ALA A 172 -0.11 -4.02 -0.97
CA ALA A 172 1.30 -3.66 -1.00
C ALA A 172 2.05 -4.02 0.30
N ARG A 173 1.40 -3.89 1.46
CA ARG A 173 1.94 -4.35 2.76
C ARG A 173 2.09 -5.87 2.78
N GLY A 174 1.05 -6.61 2.39
CA GLY A 174 1.10 -8.07 2.26
C GLY A 174 2.17 -8.57 1.27
N LEU A 175 2.48 -7.78 0.23
CA LEU A 175 3.57 -8.09 -0.69
C LEU A 175 4.96 -7.98 -0.03
N ARG A 176 5.15 -7.06 0.93
CA ARG A 176 6.42 -6.91 1.67
C ARG A 176 6.57 -7.92 2.81
N GLU A 177 5.46 -8.39 3.36
CA GLU A 177 5.44 -9.31 4.51
C GLU A 177 5.76 -10.76 4.15
N VAL A 178 5.82 -11.12 2.86
CA VAL A 178 6.15 -12.51 2.49
C VAL A 178 7.58 -12.84 2.93
N PRO A 179 7.75 -13.78 3.88
CA PRO A 179 9.05 -14.19 4.34
C PRO A 179 9.77 -14.86 3.19
N VAL A 180 11.05 -14.56 3.04
CA VAL A 180 12.00 -15.43 2.37
C VAL A 180 11.80 -16.82 2.98
N LEU A 181 11.36 -17.80 2.17
CA LEU A 181 11.13 -19.18 2.60
C LEU A 181 12.36 -19.68 3.41
N PRO A 182 12.17 -20.29 4.59
CA PRO A 182 13.25 -21.00 5.26
C PRO A 182 13.71 -22.15 4.36
N ARG A 183 15.04 -22.28 4.23
CA ARG A 183 15.74 -23.29 3.44
C ARG A 183 15.48 -24.70 3.96
#